data_AF-A0A9D0HEZ5-F1
#
_entry.id   AF-A0A9D0HEZ5-F1
#
_cell.length_a   1.000
_cell.length_b   1.000
_cell.length_c   1.000
_cell.angle_alpha   90.00
_cell.angle_beta   90.00
_cell.angle_gamma   90.00
#
_symmetry.space_group_name_H-M   'P 1'
#
loop_
_entity.id
_entity.type
_entity.pdbx_description
1 polymer ?
#
loop_
_entity_poly.entity_id
_entity_poly.type
_entity_poly.pdbx_seq_one_letter_code
_entity_poly.pdbx_strand_id
1 'polypeptide(L)'
;MSAPDDWPIELLWRADGHLSDEAVVALADGQMIDVPPAVAIHTNDCGDCANRVFAMASHSVALEEWFAAAACSATVEAAAPVASSVGLNAPADQVEPVQCGRRHPARRRFPWAAAAAAMAIAVLGLVPSLWLSDGGSIRDWYIAVKLIPALADAVLDVVRAGRASFGAGLFSLLPAAAFVLLAIIIAKRAGRRLRNGEAHV
;
A
#
# COMPACT_ATOMS: atom_id res chain seq x y z
N MET A 1 13.18 -11.74 28.38
CA MET A 1 12.37 -10.92 27.46
C MET A 1 11.60 -9.96 28.33
N SER A 2 11.96 -8.68 28.29
CA SER A 2 11.19 -7.62 28.96
C SER A 2 9.80 -7.58 28.36
N ALA A 3 8.78 -7.26 29.15
CA ALA A 3 7.41 -7.20 28.66
C ALA A 3 7.30 -6.11 27.58
N PRO A 4 6.46 -6.30 26.54
CA PRO A 4 6.23 -5.33 25.47
C PRO A 4 5.62 -3.98 25.94
N ASP A 5 5.41 -3.78 27.24
CA ASP A 5 4.79 -2.58 27.83
C ASP A 5 5.79 -1.46 28.21
N ASP A 6 7.09 -1.66 28.05
CA ASP A 6 8.11 -0.72 28.58
C ASP A 6 8.59 0.37 27.59
N TRP A 7 7.87 0.63 26.50
CA TRP A 7 8.24 1.76 25.63
C TRP A 7 8.04 3.08 26.40
N PRO A 8 9.10 3.90 26.59
CA PRO A 8 8.94 5.19 27.23
C PRO A 8 8.00 6.05 26.38
N ILE A 9 7.06 6.71 27.04
CA ILE A 9 5.95 7.40 26.36
C ILE A 9 6.44 8.51 25.44
N GLU A 10 7.61 9.10 25.74
CA GLU A 10 8.24 10.13 24.92
C GLU A 10 8.76 9.58 23.57
N LEU A 11 9.01 8.27 23.46
CA LEU A 11 9.35 7.62 22.19
C LEU A 11 8.12 7.25 21.36
N LEU A 12 6.92 7.32 21.92
CA LEU A 12 5.69 7.00 21.20
C LEU A 12 4.98 8.26 20.69
N TRP A 13 5.05 9.34 21.47
CA TRP A 13 4.27 10.55 21.24
C TRP A 13 5.14 11.79 21.22
N ARG A 14 4.84 12.69 20.28
CA ARG A 14 5.36 14.05 20.26
C ARG A 14 4.53 14.94 21.18
N ALA A 15 5.10 16.09 21.55
CA ALA A 15 4.42 17.09 22.37
C ALA A 15 3.16 17.69 21.69
N ASP A 16 3.04 17.57 20.37
CA ASP A 16 1.89 18.02 19.58
C ASP A 16 0.75 17.00 19.52
N GLY A 17 0.89 15.84 20.17
CA GLY A 17 -0.11 14.77 20.17
C GLY A 17 -0.07 13.86 18.94
N HIS A 18 0.90 14.03 18.04
CA HIS A 18 1.16 13.10 16.94
C HIS A 18 2.15 12.01 17.34
N LEU A 19 2.25 10.97 16.51
CA LEU A 19 3.26 9.94 16.67
C LEU A 19 4.67 10.50 16.45
N SER A 20 5.59 10.07 17.29
CA SER A 20 7.04 10.25 17.11
C SER A 20 7.51 9.61 15.80
N ASP A 21 8.72 9.97 15.36
CA ASP A 21 9.29 9.35 14.16
C ASP A 21 9.63 7.88 14.42
N GLU A 22 10.04 7.54 15.64
CA GLU A 22 10.35 6.18 16.09
C GLU A 22 9.11 5.27 16.03
N ALA A 23 7.96 5.74 16.51
CA ALA A 23 6.71 5.00 16.44
C ALA A 23 6.22 4.84 14.99
N VAL A 24 6.41 5.87 14.15
CA VAL A 24 6.07 5.80 12.72
C VAL A 24 6.93 4.75 12.00
N VAL A 25 8.23 4.69 12.28
CA VAL A 25 9.14 3.69 11.70
C VAL A 25 8.79 2.28 12.17
N ALA A 26 8.58 2.08 13.48
CA ALA A 26 8.21 0.77 14.02
C ALA A 26 6.90 0.23 13.41
N LEU A 27 5.88 1.09 13.25
CA LEU A 27 4.65 0.73 12.55
C LEU A 27 4.88 0.43 11.06
N ALA A 28 5.69 1.25 10.38
CA ALA A 28 5.99 1.09 8.95
C ALA A 28 6.71 -0.22 8.63
N ASP A 29 7.59 -0.67 9.53
CA ASP A 29 8.31 -1.95 9.43
C ASP A 29 7.47 -3.15 9.88
N GLY A 30 6.21 -2.93 10.29
CA GLY A 30 5.27 -3.99 10.67
C GLY A 30 5.53 -4.57 12.06
N GLN A 31 6.27 -3.89 12.93
CA GLN A 31 6.57 -4.32 14.31
C GLN A 31 5.38 -4.09 15.26
N MET A 32 4.17 -4.44 14.82
CA MET A 32 2.91 -4.21 15.53
C MET A 32 2.81 -4.93 16.88
N ILE A 33 3.62 -5.99 17.09
CA ILE A 33 3.65 -6.74 18.35
C ILE A 33 4.31 -5.92 19.47
N ASP A 34 5.23 -5.01 19.11
CA ASP A 34 6.02 -4.24 20.06
C ASP A 34 5.41 -2.85 20.32
N VAL A 35 4.37 -2.47 19.58
CA VAL A 35 3.75 -1.15 19.67
C VAL A 35 2.44 -1.22 20.47
N PRO A 36 2.24 -0.38 21.51
CA PRO A 36 1.02 -0.39 22.29
C PRO A 36 -0.25 -0.17 21.43
N PRO A 37 -1.38 -0.82 21.73
CA PRO A 37 -2.61 -0.71 20.93
C PRO A 37 -3.11 0.73 20.72
N ALA A 38 -2.86 1.62 21.68
CA ALA A 38 -3.23 3.04 21.60
C ALA A 38 -2.61 3.75 20.38
N VAL A 39 -1.39 3.38 19.99
CA VAL A 39 -0.69 3.95 18.83
C VAL A 39 -1.35 3.50 17.53
N ALA A 40 -1.73 2.22 17.42
CA ALA A 40 -2.45 1.70 16.26
C ALA A 40 -3.83 2.36 16.10
N ILE A 41 -4.56 2.53 17.21
CA ILE A 41 -5.86 3.22 17.23
C ILE A 41 -5.68 4.68 16.76
N HIS A 42 -4.73 5.41 17.33
CA HIS A 42 -4.48 6.79 16.92
C HIS A 42 -4.06 6.91 15.44
N THR A 43 -3.26 5.97 14.93
CA THR A 43 -2.90 5.97 13.49
C THR A 43 -4.12 5.84 12.61
N ASN A 44 -5.11 5.04 13.01
CA ASN A 44 -6.36 4.87 12.27
C ASN A 44 -7.25 6.13 12.32
N ASP A 45 -7.18 6.88 13.42
CA ASP A 45 -8.03 8.06 13.66
C ASP A 45 -7.39 9.38 13.18
N CYS A 46 -6.06 9.47 13.18
CA CYS A 46 -5.28 10.65 12.78
C CYS A 46 -4.75 10.50 11.35
N GLY A 47 -5.38 11.21 10.41
CA GLY A 47 -5.00 11.18 8.99
C GLY A 47 -3.55 11.58 8.70
N ASP A 48 -2.97 12.50 9.47
CA ASP A 48 -1.57 12.91 9.28
C ASP A 48 -0.59 11.81 9.71
N CYS A 49 -0.86 11.14 10.83
CA CYS A 49 -0.07 9.98 11.28
C CYS A 49 -0.19 8.81 10.30
N ALA A 50 -1.40 8.51 9.81
CA ALA A 50 -1.63 7.49 8.79
C ALA A 50 -0.81 7.74 7.51
N ASN A 51 -0.82 8.99 7.01
CA ASN A 51 -0.06 9.37 5.81
C ASN A 51 1.46 9.24 6.02
N ARG A 52 1.97 9.60 7.21
CA ARG A 52 3.39 9.45 7.55
C ARG A 52 3.82 7.99 7.60
N VAL A 53 3.04 7.12 8.24
CA VAL A 53 3.30 5.67 8.29
C VAL A 53 3.30 5.09 6.89
N PHE A 54 2.30 5.43 6.06
CA PHE A 54 2.24 4.95 4.67
C PHE A 54 3.45 5.42 3.84
N ALA A 55 3.85 6.68 3.96
CA ALA A 55 5.03 7.20 3.28
C ALA A 55 6.29 6.45 3.70
N MET A 56 6.49 6.25 5.01
CA MET A 56 7.65 5.51 5.53
C MET A 56 7.65 4.05 5.08
N ALA A 57 6.51 3.36 5.14
CA ALA A 57 6.40 1.97 4.68
C ALA A 57 6.75 1.83 3.20
N SER A 58 6.35 2.79 2.36
CA SER A 58 6.71 2.80 0.94
C SER A 58 8.23 2.95 0.72
N HIS A 59 8.92 3.67 1.62
CA HIS A 59 10.38 3.78 1.59
C HIS A 59 11.06 2.50 2.07
N SER A 60 10.57 1.83 3.11
CA SER A 60 11.12 0.54 3.57
C SER A 60 11.07 -0.51 2.47
N VAL A 61 9.95 -0.61 1.73
CA VAL A 61 9.82 -1.52 0.57
C VAL A 61 10.83 -1.20 -0.53
N ALA A 62 11.05 0.09 -0.83
CA ALA A 62 12.03 0.48 -1.84
C ALA A 62 13.47 0.14 -1.43
N LEU A 63 13.78 0.25 -0.13
CA LEU A 63 15.10 -0.10 0.41
C LEU A 63 15.37 -1.61 0.39
N GLU A 64 14.36 -2.45 0.61
CA GLU A 64 14.53 -3.91 0.50
C GLU A 64 15.02 -4.32 -0.89
N GLU A 65 14.53 -3.68 -1.95
CA GLU A 65 14.98 -3.95 -3.32
C GLU A 65 16.47 -3.58 -3.50
N TRP A 66 16.91 -2.48 -2.89
CA TRP A 66 18.29 -2.03 -2.96
C TRP A 66 19.23 -2.90 -2.14
N PHE A 67 18.84 -3.27 -0.91
CA PHE A 67 19.63 -4.17 -0.07
C PHE A 67 19.70 -5.57 -0.65
N ALA A 68 18.63 -6.07 -1.27
CA ALA A 68 18.67 -7.35 -1.98
C ALA A 68 19.66 -7.31 -3.16
N ALA A 69 19.72 -6.20 -3.90
CA ALA A 69 20.68 -6.01 -4.98
C ALA A 69 22.12 -5.92 -4.44
N ALA A 70 22.36 -5.12 -3.39
CA ALA A 70 23.67 -4.95 -2.78
C ALA A 70 24.20 -6.24 -2.13
N ALA A 71 23.34 -6.99 -1.44
CA ALA A 71 23.69 -8.29 -0.85
C ALA A 71 24.11 -9.30 -1.93
N CYS A 72 23.48 -9.28 -3.10
CA CYS A 72 23.95 -10.09 -4.23
C CYS A 72 25.33 -9.66 -4.73
N SER A 73 25.58 -8.36 -4.91
CA SER A 73 26.89 -7.89 -5.34
C SER A 73 27.99 -8.29 -4.37
N ALA A 74 27.73 -8.17 -3.07
CA ALA A 74 28.67 -8.54 -2.02
C ALA A 74 28.99 -10.05 -1.99
N THR A 75 28.02 -10.94 -2.25
CA THR A 75 28.29 -12.39 -2.27
C THR A 75 29.14 -12.80 -3.47
N VAL A 76 28.96 -12.17 -4.63
CA VAL A 76 29.80 -12.42 -5.82
C VAL A 76 31.24 -11.96 -5.56
N GLU A 77 31.42 -10.80 -4.95
CA GLU A 77 32.75 -10.25 -4.65
C GLU A 77 33.46 -11.06 -3.54
N ALA A 78 32.75 -11.47 -2.49
CA ALA A 78 33.30 -12.29 -1.41
C ALA A 78 33.67 -13.71 -1.85
N ALA A 79 33.03 -14.26 -2.89
CA ALA A 79 33.33 -15.59 -3.44
C ALA A 79 34.63 -15.63 -4.27
N ALA A 80 35.04 -14.50 -4.86
CA ALA A 80 36.23 -14.42 -5.73
C ALA A 80 37.57 -14.80 -5.04
N PRO A 81 37.90 -14.29 -3.83
CA PRO A 81 39.15 -14.65 -3.16
C PRO A 81 39.17 -16.09 -2.62
N VAL A 82 38.02 -16.63 -2.20
CA VAL A 82 37.91 -18.02 -1.69
C VAL A 82 38.21 -19.01 -2.81
N ALA A 83 37.71 -18.77 -4.03
CA ALA A 83 37.99 -19.61 -5.20
C ALA A 83 39.49 -19.67 -5.54
N SER A 84 40.22 -18.55 -5.38
CA SER A 84 41.69 -18.54 -5.57
C SER A 84 42.44 -19.34 -4.51
N SER A 85 41.94 -19.39 -3.27
CA SER A 85 42.65 -20.06 -2.16
C SER A 85 42.51 -21.59 -2.15
N VAL A 86 41.44 -22.15 -2.74
CA VAL A 86 41.15 -23.60 -2.69
C VAL A 86 41.81 -24.38 -3.85
N GLY A 87 42.48 -23.71 -4.80
CA GLY A 87 43.17 -24.39 -5.90
C GLY A 87 42.23 -25.16 -6.84
N LEU A 88 40.92 -24.87 -6.78
CA LEU A 88 39.93 -25.38 -7.70
C LEU A 88 40.12 -24.68 -9.05
N ASN A 89 41.01 -25.24 -9.88
CA ASN A 89 41.06 -24.97 -11.31
C ASN A 89 39.84 -25.63 -12.00
N ALA A 90 38.63 -25.35 -11.51
CA ALA A 90 37.42 -25.71 -12.19
C ALA A 90 37.36 -24.87 -13.49
N PRO A 91 37.21 -25.50 -14.66
CA PRO A 91 37.20 -24.79 -15.92
C PRO A 91 36.00 -23.82 -15.92
N ALA A 92 36.22 -22.58 -16.38
CA ALA A 92 35.31 -21.43 -16.19
C ALA A 92 33.88 -21.66 -16.71
N ASP A 93 33.70 -22.67 -17.56
CA ASP A 93 32.48 -23.18 -18.16
C ASP A 93 31.63 -24.07 -17.22
N GLN A 94 32.16 -24.54 -16.08
CA GLN A 94 31.43 -25.37 -15.11
C GLN A 94 30.96 -24.63 -13.86
N VAL A 95 31.40 -23.39 -13.65
CA VAL A 95 30.86 -22.56 -12.59
C VAL A 95 29.53 -22.03 -13.08
N GLU A 96 28.43 -22.71 -12.72
CA GLU A 96 27.11 -22.12 -12.88
C GLU A 96 27.17 -20.74 -12.19
N PRO A 97 26.91 -19.65 -12.92
CA PRO A 97 26.92 -18.33 -12.32
C PRO A 97 25.99 -18.40 -11.13
N VAL A 98 26.48 -17.99 -9.95
CA VAL A 98 25.63 -17.85 -8.76
C VAL A 98 24.48 -16.97 -9.21
N GLN A 99 23.36 -17.62 -9.52
CA GLN A 99 22.10 -16.94 -9.73
C GLN A 99 21.72 -16.51 -8.34
N CYS A 100 22.35 -15.42 -7.87
CA CYS A 100 21.62 -14.48 -7.05
C CYS A 100 20.31 -14.36 -7.77
N GLY A 101 19.24 -14.85 -7.16
CA GLY A 101 17.95 -14.68 -7.73
C GLY A 101 17.80 -13.17 -7.95
N ARG A 102 17.98 -12.72 -9.20
CA ARG A 102 16.83 -12.25 -9.92
C ARG A 102 15.78 -13.31 -9.64
N ARG A 103 15.08 -13.15 -8.51
CA ARG A 103 13.64 -13.05 -8.59
C ARG A 103 13.46 -12.04 -9.72
N HIS A 104 13.57 -12.52 -10.98
CA HIS A 104 12.70 -12.08 -12.04
C HIS A 104 11.44 -11.87 -11.26
N PRO A 105 10.96 -10.62 -11.09
CA PRO A 105 9.77 -10.38 -10.32
C PRO A 105 8.87 -11.42 -10.89
N ALA A 106 8.62 -12.49 -10.10
CA ALA A 106 7.90 -13.61 -10.67
C ALA A 106 6.71 -12.84 -11.18
N ARG A 107 6.36 -13.01 -12.46
CA ARG A 107 5.11 -12.45 -12.96
C ARG A 107 4.05 -13.20 -12.17
N ARG A 108 4.01 -12.94 -10.85
CA ARG A 108 3.06 -13.24 -9.83
C ARG A 108 1.94 -12.52 -10.49
N ARG A 109 1.14 -13.34 -11.16
CA ARG A 109 -0.10 -12.93 -11.76
C ARG A 109 -0.68 -12.01 -10.71
N PHE A 110 -0.80 -10.74 -11.09
CA PHE A 110 -1.26 -9.69 -10.20
C PHE A 110 -2.42 -10.29 -9.40
N PRO A 111 -2.44 -10.20 -8.05
CA PRO A 111 -3.38 -10.96 -7.24
C PRO A 111 -4.78 -10.37 -7.40
N TRP A 112 -5.38 -10.59 -8.57
CA TRP A 112 -6.64 -10.00 -9.02
C TRP A 112 -7.77 -10.32 -8.06
N ALA A 113 -7.74 -11.51 -7.44
CA ALA A 113 -8.70 -11.87 -6.40
C ALA A 113 -8.59 -10.95 -5.16
N ALA A 114 -7.37 -10.66 -4.70
CA ALA A 114 -7.15 -9.77 -3.56
C ALA A 114 -7.49 -8.32 -3.91
N ALA A 115 -7.11 -7.86 -5.11
CA ALA A 115 -7.43 -6.52 -5.58
C ALA A 115 -8.94 -6.31 -5.78
N ALA A 116 -9.64 -7.31 -6.37
CA ALA A 116 -11.09 -7.28 -6.52
C ALA A 116 -11.81 -7.33 -5.17
N ALA A 117 -11.33 -8.14 -4.23
CA ALA A 117 -11.88 -8.18 -2.88
C ALA A 117 -11.70 -6.84 -2.15
N ALA A 118 -10.51 -6.23 -2.22
CA ALA A 118 -10.25 -4.92 -1.64
C ALA A 118 -11.15 -3.84 -2.25
N MET A 119 -11.34 -3.86 -3.57
CA MET A 119 -12.22 -2.91 -4.26
C MET A 119 -13.69 -3.13 -3.89
N ALA A 120 -14.14 -4.38 -3.78
CA ALA A 120 -15.50 -4.70 -3.32
C ALA A 120 -15.75 -4.25 -1.88
N ILE A 121 -14.79 -4.46 -0.98
CA ILE A 121 -14.86 -3.99 0.41
C ILE A 121 -14.90 -2.46 0.46
N ALA A 122 -14.08 -1.76 -0.34
CA ALA A 122 -14.11 -0.31 -0.43
C ALA A 122 -15.47 0.23 -0.91
N VAL A 123 -16.08 -0.41 -1.91
CA VAL A 123 -17.42 -0.06 -2.41
C VAL A 123 -18.50 -0.35 -1.36
N LEU A 124 -18.43 -1.49 -0.68
CA LEU A 124 -19.37 -1.84 0.38
C LEU A 124 -19.26 -0.90 1.59
N GLY A 125 -18.04 -0.46 1.93
CA GLY A 125 -17.78 0.52 2.99
C GLY A 125 -18.37 1.90 2.70
N LEU A 126 -18.67 2.23 1.44
CA LEU A 126 -19.35 3.47 1.07
C LEU A 126 -20.88 3.39 1.27
N VAL A 127 -21.47 2.21 1.38
CA VAL A 127 -22.94 2.04 1.50
C VAL A 127 -23.52 2.72 2.74
N PRO A 128 -22.94 2.59 3.95
CA PRO A 128 -23.48 3.26 5.14
C PRO A 128 -23.48 4.80 5.00
N SER A 129 -22.45 5.35 4.34
CA SER A 129 -22.34 6.81 4.12
C SER A 129 -23.46 7.35 3.22
N LEU A 130 -23.99 6.53 2.31
CA LEU A 130 -25.12 6.87 1.47
C LEU A 130 -26.46 6.74 2.20
N TRP A 131 -26.55 5.86 3.20
CA TRP A 131 -27.75 5.68 4.02
C TRP A 131 -27.94 6.78 5.08
N LEU A 132 -26.83 7.30 5.61
CA LEU A 132 -26.80 8.40 6.59
C LEU A 132 -26.96 9.80 5.95
N SER A 133 -26.98 9.88 4.62
CA SER A 133 -27.26 11.11 3.89
C SER A 133 -28.77 11.37 3.94
N ASP A 134 -29.22 12.30 4.78
CA ASP A 134 -30.62 12.78 4.83
C ASP A 134 -31.15 13.01 3.40
N GLY A 135 -32.02 12.11 2.94
CA GLY A 135 -32.33 11.83 1.53
C GLY A 135 -33.13 12.92 0.78
N GLY A 136 -32.69 14.17 0.80
CA GLY A 136 -33.38 15.30 0.20
C GLY A 136 -32.87 15.77 -1.17
N SER A 137 -31.72 15.28 -1.64
CA SER A 137 -31.08 15.80 -2.85
C SER A 137 -31.28 14.84 -4.03
N ILE A 138 -32.00 15.31 -5.06
CA ILE A 138 -32.18 14.64 -6.38
C ILE A 138 -30.86 14.13 -6.97
N ARG A 139 -29.74 14.78 -6.61
CA ARG A 139 -28.39 14.41 -7.04
C ARG A 139 -27.89 13.11 -6.42
N ASP A 140 -28.27 12.80 -5.18
CA ASP A 140 -27.84 11.57 -4.50
C ASP A 140 -28.62 10.36 -5.04
N TRP A 141 -29.88 10.57 -5.40
CA TRP A 141 -30.68 9.58 -6.14
C TRP A 141 -30.12 9.32 -7.54
N TYR A 142 -29.71 10.38 -8.26
CA TYR A 142 -29.09 10.23 -9.58
C TYR A 142 -27.76 9.45 -9.51
N ILE A 143 -26.94 9.71 -8.49
CA ILE A 143 -25.69 8.97 -8.25
C ILE A 143 -26.00 7.50 -7.96
N ALA A 144 -26.96 7.20 -7.08
CA ALA A 144 -27.31 5.82 -6.77
C ALA A 144 -27.86 5.05 -7.99
N VAL A 145 -28.76 5.66 -8.77
CA VAL A 145 -29.44 4.96 -9.88
C VAL A 145 -28.57 4.85 -11.13
N LYS A 146 -27.75 5.86 -11.43
CA LYS A 146 -26.94 5.86 -12.67
C LYS A 146 -25.49 5.44 -12.47
N LEU A 147 -24.87 5.80 -11.35
CA LEU A 147 -23.45 5.53 -11.14
C LEU A 147 -23.21 4.07 -10.76
N ILE A 148 -24.10 3.47 -9.95
CA ILE A 148 -23.93 2.08 -9.47
C ILE A 148 -23.95 1.07 -10.63
N PRO A 149 -24.89 1.12 -11.60
CA PRO A 149 -24.89 0.20 -12.72
C PRO A 149 -23.67 0.39 -13.64
N ALA A 150 -23.29 1.64 -13.91
CA ALA A 150 -22.10 1.93 -14.71
C ALA A 150 -20.81 1.44 -14.04
N LEU A 151 -20.73 1.52 -12.70
CA LEU A 151 -19.63 0.95 -11.93
C LEU A 151 -19.60 -0.58 -12.05
N ALA A 152 -20.76 -1.22 -11.88
CA ALA A 152 -20.90 -2.67 -11.94
C ALA A 152 -20.52 -3.21 -13.32
N ASP A 153 -20.98 -2.56 -14.39
CA ASP A 153 -20.63 -2.91 -15.77
C ASP A 153 -19.13 -2.74 -16.03
N ALA A 154 -18.52 -1.64 -15.57
CA ALA A 154 -17.08 -1.43 -15.72
C ALA A 154 -16.25 -2.49 -14.96
N VAL A 155 -16.68 -2.88 -13.76
CA VAL A 155 -16.02 -3.97 -13.00
C VAL A 155 -16.19 -5.30 -13.72
N LEU A 156 -17.39 -5.61 -14.21
CA LEU A 156 -17.66 -6.83 -14.98
C LEU A 156 -16.84 -6.89 -16.27
N ASP A 157 -16.68 -5.78 -16.98
CA ASP A 157 -15.86 -5.71 -18.18
C ASP A 157 -14.38 -5.89 -17.89
N VAL A 158 -13.87 -5.34 -16.79
CA VAL A 158 -12.48 -5.58 -16.34
C VAL A 158 -12.28 -7.05 -15.96
N VAL A 159 -13.24 -7.68 -15.25
CA VAL A 159 -13.17 -9.10 -14.88
C VAL A 159 -13.24 -10.00 -16.11
N ARG A 160 -14.08 -9.66 -17.10
CA ARG A 160 -14.20 -10.39 -18.37
C ARG A 160 -12.96 -10.22 -19.25
N ALA A 161 -12.44 -9.00 -19.38
CA ALA A 161 -11.24 -8.68 -20.16
C ALA A 161 -9.98 -9.31 -19.54
N GLY A 162 -9.89 -9.38 -18.20
CA GLY A 162 -8.79 -10.06 -17.51
C GLY A 162 -8.67 -11.56 -17.83
N ARG A 163 -9.71 -12.16 -18.41
CA ARG A 163 -9.74 -13.57 -18.84
C ARG A 163 -9.28 -13.76 -20.30
N ALA A 164 -9.26 -12.71 -21.11
CA ALA A 164 -8.97 -12.76 -22.54
C ALA A 164 -7.79 -11.85 -22.90
N SER A 165 -6.57 -12.35 -22.73
CA SER A 165 -5.34 -11.89 -23.39
C SER A 165 -4.82 -10.48 -23.10
N PHE A 166 -3.57 -10.48 -22.62
CA PHE A 166 -2.70 -9.38 -22.17
C PHE A 166 -2.20 -8.45 -23.32
N GLY A 167 -3.05 -8.11 -24.30
CA GLY A 167 -2.65 -7.39 -25.51
C GLY A 167 -3.05 -5.91 -25.62
N ALA A 168 -3.96 -5.41 -24.78
CA ALA A 168 -4.53 -4.06 -24.90
C ALA A 168 -4.17 -3.16 -23.70
N GLY A 169 -2.87 -3.00 -23.43
CA GLY A 169 -2.32 -2.40 -22.21
C GLY A 169 -2.60 -0.91 -21.93
N LEU A 170 -3.40 -0.22 -22.75
CA LEU A 170 -3.74 1.20 -22.51
C LEU A 170 -5.20 1.40 -22.06
N PHE A 171 -6.13 0.55 -22.48
CA PHE A 171 -7.55 0.74 -22.19
C PHE A 171 -7.96 0.25 -20.80
N SER A 172 -7.21 -0.67 -20.18
CA SER A 172 -7.47 -1.13 -18.81
C SER A 172 -7.12 -0.11 -17.73
N LEU A 173 -6.30 0.90 -18.04
CA LEU A 173 -5.88 1.94 -17.10
C LEU A 173 -6.87 3.10 -17.02
N LEU A 174 -7.70 3.30 -18.04
CA LEU A 174 -8.72 4.36 -18.07
C LEU A 174 -9.75 4.26 -16.93
N PRO A 175 -10.36 3.09 -16.65
CA PRO A 175 -11.28 2.98 -15.53
C PRO A 175 -10.57 3.17 -14.19
N ALA A 176 -9.39 2.57 -14.01
CA ALA A 176 -8.59 2.75 -12.78
C ALA A 176 -8.23 4.23 -12.54
N ALA A 177 -7.80 4.96 -13.58
CA ALA A 177 -7.53 6.39 -13.50
C ALA A 177 -8.81 7.20 -13.19
N ALA A 178 -9.95 6.83 -13.77
CA ALA A 178 -11.23 7.45 -13.46
C ALA A 178 -11.65 7.24 -12.00
N PHE A 179 -11.45 6.05 -11.43
CA PHE A 179 -11.71 5.76 -10.02
C PHE A 179 -10.78 6.56 -9.10
N VAL A 180 -9.49 6.64 -9.41
CA VAL A 180 -8.52 7.43 -8.63
C VAL A 180 -8.89 8.91 -8.67
N LEU A 181 -9.23 9.45 -9.85
CA LEU A 181 -9.69 10.84 -9.98
C LEU A 181 -10.99 11.09 -9.20
N LEU A 182 -11.94 10.16 -9.25
CA LEU A 182 -13.20 10.26 -8.50
C LEU A 182 -12.94 10.28 -6.99
N ALA A 183 -12.08 9.40 -6.49
CA ALA A 183 -11.68 9.36 -5.09
C ALA A 183 -11.02 10.67 -4.65
N ILE A 184 -10.10 11.23 -5.45
CA ILE A 184 -9.45 12.53 -5.18
C ILE A 184 -10.49 13.66 -5.11
N ILE A 185 -11.48 13.67 -6.02
CA ILE A 185 -12.53 14.69 -6.03
C ILE A 185 -13.40 14.60 -4.77
N ILE A 186 -13.78 13.39 -4.36
CA ILE A 186 -14.57 13.17 -3.14
C ILE A 186 -13.78 13.64 -1.90
N ALA A 187 -12.51 13.23 -1.78
CA ALA A 187 -11.65 13.62 -0.67
C ALA A 187 -11.46 15.16 -0.59
N LYS A 188 -11.20 15.82 -1.72
CA LYS A 188 -11.09 17.29 -1.77
C LYS A 188 -12.39 18.00 -1.40
N ARG A 189 -13.54 17.38 -1.66
CA ARG A 189 -14.85 17.98 -1.35
C ARG A 189 -15.20 17.81 0.12
N ALA A 190 -14.90 16.64 0.70
CA ALA A 190 -15.03 16.39 2.14
C ALA A 190 -14.15 17.37 2.95
N GLY A 191 -12.88 17.50 2.58
CA GLY A 191 -11.96 18.43 3.26
C GLY A 191 -12.28 19.92 3.08
N ARG A 192 -13.10 20.30 2.09
CA ARG A 192 -13.63 21.68 1.97
C ARG A 192 -14.85 21.92 2.86
N ARG A 193 -15.69 20.91 3.10
CA ARG A 193 -16.81 21.03 4.02
C ARG A 193 -16.36 21.16 5.46
N LEU A 194 -15.33 20.40 5.86
CA LEU A 194 -14.75 20.53 7.20
C LEU A 194 -14.16 21.94 7.42
N ARG A 195 -13.38 22.46 6.46
CA ARG A 195 -12.82 23.83 6.54
C ARG A 195 -13.86 24.95 6.54
N ASN A 196 -15.00 24.76 5.87
CA ASN A 196 -16.05 25.77 5.80
C ASN A 196 -17.10 25.63 6.92
N GLY A 197 -17.15 24.48 7.59
CA GLY A 197 -18.10 24.18 8.67
C GLY A 197 -17.75 24.82 10.01
N GLU A 198 -16.51 25.31 10.18
CA GLU A 198 -16.07 26.02 11.39
C GLU A 198 -16.35 27.54 11.34
N ALA A 199 -16.94 28.06 10.26
CA ALA A 199 -17.23 29.50 10.13
C ALA A 199 -18.61 29.93 10.69
N HIS A 200 -19.38 29.01 11.27
CA HIS A 200 -20.73 29.27 11.79
C HIS A 200 -20.97 28.72 13.21
N VAL A 201 -19.98 28.85 14.08
CA VAL A 201 -20.17 28.81 15.53
C VAL A 201 -19.71 30.13 16.13
#